data_AF-A0A2V8WW58-F1
#
_entry.id   AF-A0A2V8WW58-F1
#
_cell.length_a   1.000
_cell.length_b   1.000
_cell.length_c   1.000
_cell.angle_alpha   90.00
_cell.angle_beta   90.00
_cell.angle_gamma   90.00
#
_symmetry.space_group_name_H-M   'P 1'
#
loop_
_entity.id
_entity.type
_entity.pdbx_description
1 polymer ?
#
loop_
_entity_poly.entity_id
_entity_poly.type
_entity_poly.pdbx_seq_one_letter_code
_entity_poly.pdbx_strand_id
1 'polypeptide(L)'
;MKILRIGICALLVFAVAAHGGVEDWARAVIETGAGLLFLVWALWIFFNPKEQPVFSPLLPPLAALSLIVLGQWFFHRTASSHSTRIELLLLLADLIVLFLAVQAFRTLRDWRGFVWFGMGFGFLVSIFGILQHLTFNGKLYWFREMRYGGIPFGPYANRNHFAGFVELVLPLSLAPLILGRVRRERWPAVGLFAVVPIGALFLSASRGGIVSFGVELAVLALAVILQRTKGKQLLAGAAVLLLALLMVSWLGVGQILQRFSS
;
A
#
# COMPACT_ATOMS: atom_id res chain seq x y z
N MET A 1 4.00 10.42 21.34
CA MET A 1 3.13 10.39 20.13
C MET A 1 3.73 10.92 18.83
N LYS A 2 4.33 12.12 18.76
CA LYS A 2 4.94 12.61 17.49
C LYS A 2 6.07 11.69 16.98
N ILE A 3 6.93 11.23 17.89
CA ILE A 3 8.03 10.30 17.60
C ILE A 3 7.50 9.01 16.95
N LEU A 4 6.44 8.41 17.51
CA LEU A 4 5.82 7.20 16.96
C LEU A 4 5.31 7.41 15.53
N ARG A 5 4.63 8.53 15.24
CA ARG A 5 4.15 8.82 13.88
C ARG A 5 5.28 8.92 12.87
N ILE A 6 6.36 9.64 13.22
CA ILE A 6 7.54 9.78 12.37
C ILE A 6 8.21 8.42 12.18
N GLY A 7 8.36 7.65 13.26
CA GLY A 7 8.94 6.31 13.23
C GLY A 7 8.17 5.35 12.34
N ILE A 8 6.84 5.32 12.42
CA ILE A 8 5.98 4.51 11.55
C ILE A 8 6.16 4.92 10.08
N CYS A 9 6.07 6.21 9.77
CA CYS A 9 6.29 6.70 8.41
C CYS A 9 7.70 6.35 7.88
N ALA A 10 8.73 6.49 8.72
CA ALA A 10 10.11 6.14 8.36
C ALA A 10 10.27 4.64 8.10
N LEU A 11 9.64 3.80 8.92
CA LEU A 11 9.67 2.34 8.75
C LEU A 11 8.99 1.93 7.44
N LEU A 12 7.86 2.56 7.08
CA LEU A 12 7.18 2.32 5.80
C LEU A 12 8.04 2.76 4.60
N VAL A 13 8.67 3.94 4.69
CA VAL A 13 9.61 4.41 3.66
C VAL A 13 10.76 3.43 3.49
N PHE A 14 11.36 3.02 4.60
CA PHE A 14 12.44 2.03 4.60
C PHE A 14 11.99 0.71 3.99
N ALA A 15 10.83 0.16 4.38
CA ALA A 15 10.34 -1.12 3.87
C ALA A 15 10.23 -1.10 2.34
N VAL A 16 9.64 -0.05 1.76
CA VAL A 16 9.54 0.10 0.31
C VAL A 16 10.93 0.26 -0.32
N ALA A 17 11.75 1.17 0.21
CA ALA A 17 13.09 1.43 -0.32
C ALA A 17 14.01 0.20 -0.27
N ALA A 18 13.88 -0.62 0.78
CA ALA A 18 14.60 -1.87 0.98
C ALA A 18 13.99 -3.03 0.16
N HIS A 19 13.85 -2.80 -1.15
CA HIS A 19 13.36 -3.76 -2.13
C HIS A 19 11.93 -4.25 -1.91
N GLY A 20 11.07 -3.42 -1.30
CA GLY A 20 9.73 -3.83 -0.89
C GLY A 20 9.69 -4.73 0.34
N GLY A 21 10.75 -4.77 1.15
CA GLY A 21 10.78 -5.48 2.43
C GLY A 21 10.92 -7.00 2.30
N VAL A 22 11.30 -7.49 1.11
CA VAL A 22 11.31 -8.93 0.83
C VAL A 22 12.59 -9.63 1.29
N GLU A 23 13.69 -8.88 1.46
CA GLU A 23 14.98 -9.42 1.87
C GLU A 23 15.04 -9.69 3.37
N ASP A 24 15.75 -10.74 3.79
CA ASP A 24 15.86 -11.12 5.22
C ASP A 24 16.40 -9.98 6.09
N TRP A 25 17.41 -9.24 5.61
CA TRP A 25 17.95 -8.09 6.32
C TRP A 25 16.94 -6.93 6.41
N ALA A 26 16.10 -6.75 5.39
CA ALA A 26 15.07 -5.72 5.38
C ALA A 26 13.96 -6.08 6.36
N ARG A 27 13.52 -7.34 6.36
CA ARG A 27 12.55 -7.89 7.32
C ARG A 27 13.04 -7.74 8.75
N ALA A 28 14.29 -8.10 9.03
CA ALA A 28 14.87 -7.95 10.37
C ALA A 28 14.84 -6.50 10.86
N VAL A 29 15.09 -5.52 9.99
CA VAL A 29 14.99 -4.08 10.33
C VAL A 29 13.54 -3.66 10.55
N ILE A 30 12.59 -4.17 9.76
CA ILE A 30 11.15 -3.91 9.94
C ILE A 30 10.68 -4.47 11.29
N GLU A 31 10.98 -5.73 11.59
CA GLU A 31 10.63 -6.41 12.84
C GLU A 31 11.24 -5.72 14.06
N THR A 32 12.55 -5.43 14.00
CA THR A 32 13.26 -4.74 15.09
C THR A 32 12.73 -3.32 15.27
N GLY A 33 12.49 -2.60 14.17
CA GLY A 33 11.93 -1.25 14.18
C GLY A 33 10.53 -1.21 14.79
N ALA A 34 9.67 -2.16 14.42
CA ALA A 34 8.34 -2.32 15.02
C ALA A 34 8.43 -2.58 16.53
N GLY A 35 9.31 -3.49 16.95
CA GLY A 35 9.54 -3.79 18.37
C GLY A 35 10.06 -2.59 19.16
N LEU A 36 11.03 -1.84 18.62
CA LEU A 36 11.55 -0.62 19.26
C LEU A 36 10.48 0.48 19.38
N LEU A 37 9.68 0.70 18.33
CA LEU A 37 8.56 1.64 18.39
C LEU A 37 7.52 1.21 19.41
N PHE A 38 7.28 -0.09 19.55
CA PHE A 38 6.38 -0.63 20.57
C PHE A 38 6.90 -0.37 21.98
N LEU A 39 8.20 -0.58 22.23
CA LEU A 39 8.83 -0.26 23.52
C LEU A 39 8.72 1.25 23.84
N VAL A 40 8.98 2.12 22.85
CA VAL A 40 8.81 3.57 23.02
C VAL A 40 7.36 3.92 23.37
N TRP A 41 6.38 3.28 22.73
CA TRP A 41 4.98 3.47 23.04
C TRP A 41 4.62 2.96 24.44
N ALA A 42 5.09 1.77 24.82
CA ALA A 42 4.82 1.16 26.12
C ALA A 42 5.39 2.02 27.26
N LEU A 43 6.63 2.50 27.12
CA LEU A 43 7.23 3.46 28.06
C LEU A 43 6.41 4.74 28.13
N TRP A 44 5.94 5.25 27.00
CA TRP A 44 5.14 6.46 26.97
C TRP A 44 3.80 6.28 27.71
N ILE A 45 3.09 5.17 27.53
CA ILE A 45 1.85 4.86 28.27
C ILE A 45 2.13 4.72 29.76
N PHE A 46 3.22 4.04 30.14
CA PHE A 46 3.62 3.86 31.53
C PHE A 46 3.79 5.20 32.26
N PHE A 47 4.43 6.18 31.61
CA PHE A 47 4.60 7.53 32.18
C PHE A 47 3.36 8.43 32.03
N ASN A 48 2.35 8.04 31.26
CA ASN A 48 1.14 8.82 31.01
C ASN A 48 -0.12 7.98 31.29
N PRO A 49 -0.37 7.56 32.54
CA PRO A 49 -1.41 6.58 32.87
C PRO A 49 -2.84 7.05 32.61
N LYS A 50 -3.05 8.36 32.38
CA LYS A 50 -4.34 8.92 31.98
C LYS A 50 -4.72 8.56 30.54
N GLU A 51 -3.76 8.13 29.73
CA GLU A 51 -3.96 7.75 28.34
C GLU A 51 -4.39 6.30 28.22
N GLN A 52 -5.60 6.08 27.71
CA GLN A 52 -6.10 4.72 27.49
C GLN A 52 -5.70 4.21 26.10
N PRO A 53 -5.24 2.94 25.99
CA PRO A 53 -5.05 2.30 24.70
C PRO A 53 -6.36 2.15 23.93
N VAL A 54 -6.34 2.48 22.63
CA VAL A 54 -7.51 2.35 21.76
C VAL A 54 -7.42 1.04 20.98
N PHE A 55 -8.42 0.18 21.08
CA PHE A 55 -8.46 -1.07 20.32
C PHE A 55 -9.31 -0.88 19.05
N SER A 56 -8.70 -1.14 17.89
CA SER A 56 -9.42 -1.14 16.62
C SER A 56 -10.18 -2.46 16.44
N PRO A 57 -11.41 -2.44 15.90
CA PRO A 57 -12.13 -3.65 15.50
C PRO A 57 -11.38 -4.50 14.46
N LEU A 58 -10.35 -3.96 13.81
CA LEU A 58 -9.49 -4.68 12.87
C LEU A 58 -8.47 -5.59 13.56
N LEU A 59 -8.14 -5.35 14.83
CA LEU A 59 -7.11 -6.13 15.54
C LEU A 59 -7.56 -7.57 15.84
N PRO A 60 -8.77 -7.84 16.37
CA PRO A 60 -9.19 -9.20 16.68
C PRO A 60 -9.15 -10.19 15.49
N PRO A 61 -9.68 -9.88 14.28
CA PRO A 61 -9.61 -10.83 13.17
C PRO A 61 -8.18 -11.10 12.72
N LEU A 62 -7.30 -10.10 12.72
CA LEU A 62 -5.89 -10.27 12.35
C LEU A 62 -5.10 -11.04 13.43
N ALA A 63 -5.41 -10.82 14.70
CA ALA A 63 -4.87 -11.60 15.81
C ALA A 63 -5.33 -13.06 15.71
N ALA A 64 -6.60 -13.32 15.37
CA ALA A 64 -7.11 -14.66 15.15
C ALA A 64 -6.38 -15.39 14.01
N LEU A 65 -6.10 -14.71 12.89
CA LEU A 65 -5.27 -15.28 11.82
C LEU A 65 -3.86 -15.63 12.31
N SER A 66 -3.27 -14.78 13.14
CA SER A 66 -1.94 -15.03 13.73
C SER A 66 -1.95 -16.22 14.68
N LEU A 67 -3.04 -16.42 15.44
CA LEU A 67 -3.24 -17.59 16.30
C LEU A 67 -3.34 -18.89 15.51
N ILE A 68 -3.90 -18.86 14.29
CA ILE A 68 -3.91 -20.04 13.40
C ILE A 68 -2.48 -20.43 13.03
N VAL A 69 -1.65 -19.46 12.63
CA VAL A 69 -0.24 -19.71 12.28
C VAL A 69 0.55 -20.21 13.49
N LEU A 70 0.33 -19.61 14.67
CA LEU A 70 0.91 -20.06 15.94
C LEU A 70 0.51 -21.51 16.26
N GLY A 71 -0.77 -21.85 16.11
CA GLY A 71 -1.27 -23.21 16.32
C GLY A 71 -0.63 -24.20 15.34
N GLN A 72 -0.57 -23.88 14.05
CA GLN A 72 0.09 -24.72 13.05
C GLN A 72 1.56 -24.97 13.37
N TRP A 73 2.27 -23.95 13.84
CA TRP A 73 3.66 -24.06 14.25
C TRP A 73 3.82 -24.91 15.53
N PHE A 74 3.01 -24.65 16.55
CA PHE A 74 3.05 -25.35 17.84
C PHE A 74 2.71 -26.84 17.72
N PHE A 75 1.72 -27.18 16.89
CA PHE A 75 1.32 -28.58 16.64
C PHE A 75 2.14 -29.27 15.55
N HIS A 76 3.26 -28.67 15.11
CA HIS A 76 4.14 -29.22 14.06
C HIS A 76 3.41 -29.59 12.76
N ARG A 77 2.35 -28.87 12.42
CA ARG A 77 1.53 -29.08 11.19
C ARG A 77 1.97 -28.21 10.01
N THR A 78 3.14 -27.58 10.11
CA THR A 78 3.73 -26.79 9.02
C THR A 78 4.69 -27.61 8.17
N ALA A 79 4.71 -27.35 6.86
CA ALA A 79 5.67 -27.93 5.92
C ALA A 79 7.13 -27.48 6.20
N SER A 80 7.31 -26.26 6.71
CA SER A 80 8.63 -25.72 7.06
C SER A 80 8.52 -24.90 8.34
N SER A 81 9.04 -25.45 9.45
CA SER A 81 9.04 -24.76 10.75
C SER A 81 9.83 -23.46 10.70
N HIS A 82 10.95 -23.44 9.98
CA HIS A 82 11.76 -22.25 9.83
C HIS A 82 11.01 -21.13 9.08
N SER A 83 10.47 -21.43 7.90
CA SER A 83 9.74 -20.43 7.10
C SER A 83 8.50 -19.92 7.82
N THR A 84 7.74 -20.80 8.47
CA THR A 84 6.56 -20.39 9.26
C THR A 84 6.95 -19.47 10.41
N ARG A 85 8.07 -19.72 11.10
CA ARG A 85 8.54 -18.84 12.17
C ARG A 85 8.89 -17.45 11.65
N ILE A 86 9.60 -17.36 10.53
CA ILE A 86 10.00 -16.07 9.94
C ILE A 86 8.75 -15.27 9.49
N GLU A 87 7.82 -15.90 8.78
CA GLU A 87 6.59 -15.23 8.34
C GLU A 87 5.68 -14.84 9.52
N LEU A 88 5.67 -15.64 10.59
CA LEU A 88 4.96 -15.30 11.82
C LEU A 88 5.56 -14.07 12.50
N LEU A 89 6.88 -13.93 12.54
CA LEU A 89 7.53 -12.74 13.11
C LEU A 89 7.18 -11.48 12.31
N LEU A 90 7.21 -11.57 10.97
CA LEU A 90 6.80 -10.48 10.10
C LEU A 90 5.32 -10.10 10.31
N LEU A 91 4.43 -11.10 10.41
CA LEU A 91 3.01 -10.87 10.70
C LEU A 91 2.79 -10.20 12.06
N LEU A 92 3.54 -10.59 13.09
CA LEU A 92 3.49 -9.94 14.41
C LEU A 92 4.02 -8.50 14.35
N ALA A 93 5.07 -8.25 13.56
CA ALA A 93 5.58 -6.90 13.34
C ALA A 93 4.54 -6.00 12.65
N ASP A 94 3.86 -6.51 11.63
CA ASP A 94 2.77 -5.79 10.95
C ASP A 94 1.60 -5.48 11.89
N LEU A 95 1.22 -6.44 12.74
CA LEU A 95 0.21 -6.25 13.79
C LEU A 95 0.62 -5.16 14.80
N ILE A 96 1.88 -5.15 15.21
CA ILE A 96 2.44 -4.12 16.08
C ILE A 96 2.37 -2.75 15.40
N VAL A 97 2.79 -2.64 14.13
CA VAL A 97 2.74 -1.39 13.38
C VAL A 97 1.29 -0.91 13.24
N LEU A 98 0.34 -1.79 12.94
CA LEU A 98 -1.08 -1.47 12.86
C LEU A 98 -1.62 -0.98 14.21
N PHE A 99 -1.32 -1.69 15.30
CA PHE A 99 -1.69 -1.28 16.65
C PHE A 99 -1.13 0.10 16.96
N LEU A 100 0.15 0.34 16.72
CA LEU A 100 0.82 1.62 16.95
C LEU A 100 0.25 2.73 16.08
N ALA A 101 -0.14 2.45 14.83
CA ALA A 101 -0.79 3.43 13.97
C ALA A 101 -2.13 3.89 14.56
N VAL A 102 -2.93 2.96 15.10
CA VAL A 102 -4.17 3.29 15.82
C VAL A 102 -3.89 4.15 17.06
N GLN A 103 -2.80 3.88 17.80
CA GLN A 103 -2.44 4.70 18.96
C GLN A 103 -1.89 6.08 18.57
N ALA A 104 -1.17 6.18 17.46
CA ALA A 104 -0.39 7.36 17.10
C ALA A 104 -1.19 8.38 16.27
N PHE A 105 -2.15 7.92 15.46
CA PHE A 105 -2.97 8.75 14.58
C PHE A 105 -4.41 8.81 15.09
N ARG A 106 -4.63 9.58 16.17
CA ARG A 106 -5.94 9.66 16.85
C ARG A 106 -6.82 10.80 16.38
N THR A 107 -6.23 11.92 15.96
CA THR A 107 -7.00 13.11 15.59
C THR A 107 -7.17 13.23 14.08
N LEU A 108 -8.20 13.97 13.65
CA LEU A 108 -8.40 14.32 12.22
C LEU A 108 -7.17 15.03 11.61
N ARG A 109 -6.41 15.79 12.42
CA ARG A 109 -5.18 16.45 11.98
C ARG A 109 -4.09 15.43 11.69
N ASP A 110 -3.94 14.42 12.54
CA ASP A 110 -2.93 13.37 12.38
C ASP A 110 -3.24 12.51 11.16
N TRP A 111 -4.49 12.08 11.03
CA TRP A 111 -4.97 11.34 9.85
C TRP A 111 -4.79 12.12 8.56
N ARG A 112 -5.10 13.41 8.56
CA ARG A 112 -4.85 14.28 7.41
C ARG A 112 -3.36 14.32 7.06
N GLY A 113 -2.49 14.43 8.07
CA GLY A 113 -1.03 14.37 7.87
C GLY A 113 -0.59 13.05 7.24
N PHE A 114 -1.12 11.92 7.73
CA PHE A 114 -0.83 10.59 7.18
C PHE A 114 -1.30 10.43 5.73
N VAL A 115 -2.49 10.94 5.39
CA VAL A 115 -3.01 10.95 4.01
C VAL A 115 -2.09 11.77 3.08
N TRP A 116 -1.67 12.97 3.49
CA TRP A 116 -0.70 13.76 2.70
C TRP A 116 0.65 13.08 2.54
N PHE A 117 1.14 12.44 3.60
CA PHE A 117 2.33 11.60 3.53
C PHE A 117 2.16 10.46 2.52
N GLY A 118 1.08 9.68 2.61
CA GLY A 118 0.83 8.54 1.73
C GLY A 118 0.68 8.94 0.27
N MET A 119 -0.03 10.03 -0.03
CA MET A 119 -0.13 10.58 -1.39
C MET A 119 1.24 10.98 -1.95
N GLY A 120 2.02 11.77 -1.19
CA GLY A 120 3.35 12.20 -1.62
C GLY A 120 4.32 11.03 -1.76
N PHE A 121 4.25 10.06 -0.86
CA PHE A 121 5.07 8.86 -0.90
C PHE A 121 4.75 7.98 -2.11
N GLY A 122 3.47 7.70 -2.36
CA GLY A 122 3.01 6.99 -3.55
C GLY A 122 3.44 7.66 -4.84
N PHE A 123 3.32 8.99 -4.91
CA PHE A 123 3.80 9.80 -6.02
C PHE A 123 5.32 9.65 -6.26
N LEU A 124 6.14 9.79 -5.21
CA LEU A 124 7.59 9.69 -5.34
C LEU A 124 8.05 8.29 -5.76
N VAL A 125 7.48 7.25 -5.17
CA VAL A 125 7.76 5.85 -5.54
C VAL A 125 7.32 5.56 -6.98
N SER A 126 6.23 6.17 -7.43
CA SER A 126 5.75 6.03 -8.81
C SER A 126 6.65 6.74 -9.82
N ILE A 127 7.10 7.97 -9.52
CA ILE A 127 8.12 8.66 -10.33
C ILE A 127 9.38 7.79 -10.43
N PHE A 128 9.86 7.30 -9.29
CA PHE A 128 11.03 6.43 -9.25
C PHE A 128 10.82 5.19 -10.13
N GLY A 129 9.65 4.56 -10.07
CA GLY A 129 9.31 3.42 -10.91
C GLY A 129 9.31 3.72 -12.40
N ILE A 130 8.73 4.85 -12.80
CA ILE A 130 8.73 5.32 -14.19
C ILE A 130 10.17 5.59 -14.65
N LEU A 131 10.97 6.30 -13.86
CA LEU A 131 12.37 6.59 -14.19
C LEU A 131 13.19 5.31 -14.36
N GLN A 132 13.06 4.36 -13.43
CA GLN A 132 13.75 3.08 -13.51
C GLN A 132 13.30 2.27 -14.72
N HIS A 133 12.02 2.31 -15.08
CA HIS A 133 11.50 1.64 -16.27
C HIS A 133 12.07 2.24 -17.56
N LEU A 134 12.11 3.57 -17.67
CA LEU A 134 12.57 4.27 -18.87
C LEU A 134 14.09 4.22 -19.07
N THR A 135 14.87 4.10 -17.99
CA THR A 135 16.34 4.08 -18.02
C THR A 135 16.90 2.73 -17.60
N PHE A 136 16.13 1.66 -17.81
CA PHE A 136 16.45 0.34 -17.30
C PHE A 136 17.73 -0.24 -17.94
N ASN A 137 18.65 -0.72 -17.11
CA ASN A 137 19.93 -1.31 -17.54
C ASN A 137 20.04 -2.80 -17.20
N GLY A 138 18.92 -3.47 -16.92
CA GLY A 138 18.90 -4.88 -16.49
C GLY A 138 19.07 -5.10 -14.98
N LYS A 139 19.27 -4.04 -14.19
CA LYS A 139 19.51 -4.13 -12.74
C LYS A 139 18.44 -3.37 -11.95
N LEU A 140 18.04 -3.92 -10.80
CA LEU A 140 17.19 -3.23 -9.84
C LEU A 140 17.99 -2.08 -9.21
N TYR A 141 17.40 -0.90 -9.07
CA TYR A 141 18.12 0.32 -8.68
C TYR A 141 19.34 0.65 -9.56
N TRP A 142 19.40 0.19 -10.81
CA TRP A 142 20.56 0.32 -11.72
C TRP A 142 21.87 -0.37 -11.30
N PHE A 143 21.99 -0.86 -10.06
CA PHE A 143 23.22 -1.50 -9.57
C PHE A 143 23.04 -2.94 -9.10
N ARG A 144 21.83 -3.34 -8.67
CA ARG A 144 21.59 -4.66 -8.09
C ARG A 144 21.19 -5.69 -9.13
N GLU A 145 21.95 -6.77 -9.22
CA GLU A 145 21.66 -7.89 -10.11
C GLU A 145 20.49 -8.74 -9.62
N MET A 146 19.63 -9.14 -10.56
CA MET A 146 18.44 -9.95 -10.30
C MET A 146 18.74 -11.43 -10.57
N ARG A 147 19.39 -12.10 -9.61
CA ARG A 147 19.85 -13.51 -9.75
C ARG A 147 18.74 -14.50 -10.09
N TYR A 148 17.51 -14.24 -9.65
CA TYR A 148 16.35 -15.11 -9.87
C TYR A 148 15.44 -14.59 -10.99
N GLY A 149 15.94 -13.65 -11.81
CA GLY A 149 15.13 -12.94 -12.79
C GLY A 149 14.09 -12.03 -12.12
N GLY A 150 13.13 -11.58 -12.93
CA GLY A 150 12.09 -10.65 -12.49
C GLY A 150 11.87 -9.53 -13.50
N ILE A 151 10.75 -8.85 -13.36
CA ILE A 151 10.42 -7.66 -14.15
C ILE A 151 10.21 -6.56 -13.11
N PRO A 152 11.28 -5.83 -12.76
CA PRO A 152 11.25 -4.87 -11.67
C PRO A 152 10.48 -3.62 -12.09
N PHE A 153 9.85 -2.99 -11.12
CA PHE A 153 9.24 -1.68 -11.30
C PHE A 153 9.42 -0.87 -10.02
N GLY A 154 10.17 0.22 -10.13
CA GLY A 154 10.58 1.00 -8.96
C GLY A 154 11.34 0.15 -7.94
N PRO A 155 11.08 0.31 -6.64
CA PRO A 155 11.80 -0.42 -5.60
C PRO A 155 11.55 -1.93 -5.61
N TYR A 156 10.53 -2.40 -6.32
CA TYR A 156 10.10 -3.78 -6.26
C TYR A 156 10.75 -4.61 -7.36
N ALA A 157 11.31 -5.77 -6.99
CA ALA A 157 11.81 -6.77 -7.96
C ALA A 157 10.68 -7.36 -8.83
N ASN A 158 9.43 -7.28 -8.37
CA ASN A 158 8.25 -7.76 -9.06
C ASN A 158 7.26 -6.61 -9.30
N ARG A 159 6.97 -6.32 -10.58
CA ARG A 159 5.95 -5.34 -11.01
C ARG A 159 4.58 -5.52 -10.36
N ASN A 160 4.18 -6.75 -10.02
CA ASN A 160 2.90 -7.01 -9.37
C ASN A 160 2.89 -6.53 -7.90
N HIS A 161 4.03 -6.56 -7.22
CA HIS A 161 4.15 -6.00 -5.87
C HIS A 161 4.11 -4.47 -5.91
N PHE A 162 4.74 -3.85 -6.91
CA PHE A 162 4.60 -2.42 -7.15
C PHE A 162 3.14 -2.03 -7.41
N ALA A 163 2.44 -2.78 -8.25
CA ALA A 163 1.02 -2.54 -8.52
C ALA A 163 0.18 -2.64 -7.24
N GLY A 164 0.40 -3.67 -6.41
CA GLY A 164 -0.26 -3.78 -5.11
C GLY A 164 0.03 -2.61 -4.18
N PHE A 165 1.26 -2.09 -4.16
CA PHE A 165 1.61 -0.88 -3.42
C PHE A 165 0.82 0.34 -3.92
N VAL A 166 0.77 0.54 -5.24
CA VAL A 166 0.03 1.67 -5.85
C VAL A 166 -1.46 1.60 -5.52
N GLU A 167 -2.08 0.42 -5.60
CA GLU A 167 -3.47 0.19 -5.21
C GLU A 167 -3.76 0.52 -3.74
N LEU A 168 -2.78 0.36 -2.83
CA LEU A 168 -2.96 0.73 -1.43
C LEU A 168 -2.92 2.25 -1.21
N VAL A 169 -2.18 3.00 -2.03
CA VAL A 169 -1.99 4.45 -1.86
C VAL A 169 -2.93 5.29 -2.72
N LEU A 170 -3.41 4.77 -3.85
CA LEU A 170 -4.32 5.46 -4.77
C LEU A 170 -5.61 5.96 -4.11
N PRO A 171 -6.30 5.18 -3.26
CA PRO A 171 -7.52 5.62 -2.59
C PRO A 171 -7.33 6.92 -1.78
N LEU A 172 -6.12 7.15 -1.24
CA LEU A 172 -5.80 8.35 -0.45
C LEU A 172 -5.94 9.65 -1.24
N SER A 173 -5.74 9.59 -2.56
CA SER A 173 -5.89 10.72 -3.49
C SER A 173 -7.24 10.71 -4.21
N LEU A 174 -7.72 9.54 -4.64
CA LEU A 174 -8.92 9.41 -5.45
C LEU A 174 -10.21 9.66 -4.66
N ALA A 175 -10.34 9.06 -3.48
CA ALA A 175 -11.54 9.21 -2.66
C ALA A 175 -11.86 10.70 -2.34
N PRO A 176 -10.92 11.53 -1.85
CA PRO A 176 -11.23 12.93 -1.59
C PRO A 176 -11.47 13.75 -2.87
N LEU A 177 -10.82 13.43 -4.00
CA LEU A 177 -11.07 14.09 -5.29
C LEU A 177 -12.50 13.81 -5.79
N ILE A 178 -12.88 12.54 -5.85
CA ILE A 178 -14.18 12.08 -6.39
C ILE A 178 -15.32 12.57 -5.49
N LEU A 179 -15.16 12.49 -4.16
CA LEU A 179 -16.16 12.96 -3.19
C LEU A 179 -16.21 14.49 -3.07
N GLY A 180 -15.39 15.24 -3.81
CA GLY A 180 -15.35 16.71 -3.78
C GLY A 180 -14.90 17.27 -2.42
N ARG A 181 -14.09 16.53 -1.68
CA ARG A 181 -13.57 16.92 -0.34
C ARG A 181 -12.24 17.70 -0.42
N VAL A 182 -11.72 17.94 -1.62
CA VAL A 182 -10.50 18.74 -1.85
C VAL A 182 -10.87 20.20 -2.16
N ARG A 183 -10.26 21.15 -1.45
CA ARG A 183 -10.37 22.59 -1.73
C ARG A 183 -9.78 22.90 -3.11
N ARG A 184 -10.42 23.76 -3.90
CA ARG A 184 -10.01 24.09 -5.30
C ARG A 184 -8.52 24.43 -5.45
N GLU A 185 -7.95 25.17 -4.50
CA GLU A 185 -6.53 25.53 -4.47
C GLU A 185 -5.58 24.31 -4.48
N ARG A 186 -6.03 23.17 -3.93
CA ARG A 186 -5.23 21.94 -3.79
C ARG A 186 -5.53 20.90 -4.86
N TRP A 187 -6.51 21.15 -5.73
CA TRP A 187 -6.87 20.22 -6.80
C TRP A 187 -5.69 19.83 -7.70
N PRO A 188 -4.83 20.77 -8.16
CA PRO A 188 -3.71 20.39 -9.03
C PRO A 188 -2.74 19.43 -8.34
N ALA A 189 -2.40 19.69 -7.08
CA ALA A 189 -1.47 18.86 -6.32
C ALA A 189 -2.03 17.46 -6.04
N VAL A 190 -3.29 17.36 -5.57
CA VAL A 190 -3.92 16.05 -5.29
C VAL A 190 -4.18 15.29 -6.60
N GLY A 191 -4.53 16.00 -7.68
CA GLY A 191 -4.66 15.42 -9.02
C GLY A 191 -3.35 14.80 -9.51
N LEU A 192 -2.22 15.50 -9.32
CA LEU A 192 -0.90 14.97 -9.67
C LEU A 192 -0.56 13.71 -8.86
N PHE A 193 -0.89 13.70 -7.56
CA PHE A 193 -0.72 12.54 -6.68
C PHE A 193 -1.61 11.35 -7.04
N ALA A 194 -2.66 11.53 -7.84
CA ALA A 194 -3.46 10.45 -8.39
C ALA A 194 -2.94 10.02 -9.78
N VAL A 195 -2.76 10.97 -10.70
CA VAL A 195 -2.46 10.69 -12.10
C VAL A 195 -1.12 9.99 -12.30
N VAL A 196 -0.07 10.40 -11.57
CA VAL A 196 1.26 9.80 -11.73
C VAL A 196 1.29 8.34 -11.24
N PRO A 197 0.77 7.98 -10.05
CA PRO A 197 0.66 6.58 -9.66
C PRO A 197 -0.24 5.76 -10.59
N ILE A 198 -1.36 6.31 -11.10
CA ILE A 198 -2.17 5.62 -12.12
C ILE A 198 -1.33 5.32 -13.36
N GLY A 199 -0.62 6.31 -13.90
CA GLY A 199 0.24 6.12 -15.06
C GLY A 199 1.32 5.05 -14.81
N ALA A 200 1.94 5.08 -13.63
CA ALA A 200 2.92 4.07 -13.22
C ALA A 200 2.30 2.67 -13.09
N LEU A 201 1.08 2.54 -12.57
CA LEU A 201 0.35 1.28 -12.49
C LEU A 201 0.16 0.67 -13.89
N PHE A 202 -0.29 1.48 -14.86
CA PHE A 202 -0.46 1.01 -16.24
C PHE A 202 0.87 0.66 -16.90
N LEU A 203 1.91 1.47 -16.71
CA LEU A 203 3.27 1.18 -17.19
C LEU A 203 3.86 -0.09 -16.56
N SER A 204 3.49 -0.41 -15.32
CA SER A 204 3.89 -1.67 -14.70
C SER A 204 3.34 -2.88 -15.45
N ALA A 205 2.26 -2.74 -16.22
CA ALA A 205 1.60 -3.83 -16.95
C ALA A 205 1.21 -5.03 -16.04
N SER A 206 0.84 -4.75 -14.78
CA SER A 206 0.27 -5.76 -13.89
C SER A 206 -1.22 -5.94 -14.15
N ARG A 207 -1.60 -7.08 -14.73
CA ARG A 207 -3.02 -7.41 -14.99
C ARG A 207 -3.85 -7.42 -13.71
N GLY A 208 -3.31 -7.99 -12.63
CA GLY A 208 -3.96 -8.00 -11.33
C GLY A 208 -4.18 -6.57 -10.82
N GLY A 209 -3.16 -5.72 -10.90
CA GLY A 209 -3.26 -4.30 -10.52
C GLY A 209 -4.31 -3.53 -11.32
N ILE A 210 -4.34 -3.70 -12.65
CA ILE A 210 -5.32 -3.01 -13.51
C ILE A 210 -6.76 -3.48 -13.19
N VAL A 211 -6.97 -4.77 -12.96
CA VAL A 211 -8.29 -5.30 -12.57
C VAL A 211 -8.69 -4.80 -11.18
N SER A 212 -7.77 -4.83 -10.21
CA SER A 212 -7.99 -4.28 -8.86
C SER A 212 -8.37 -2.80 -8.92
N PHE A 213 -7.69 -2.01 -9.77
CA PHE A 213 -7.98 -0.60 -9.95
C PHE A 213 -9.39 -0.38 -10.49
N GLY A 214 -9.81 -1.18 -11.47
CA GLY A 214 -11.18 -1.15 -11.99
C GLY A 214 -12.22 -1.43 -10.90
N VAL A 215 -11.95 -2.41 -10.03
CA VAL A 215 -12.81 -2.71 -8.87
C VAL A 215 -12.80 -1.58 -7.85
N GLU A 216 -11.64 -0.99 -7.54
CA GLU A 216 -11.51 0.18 -6.65
C GLU A 216 -12.40 1.33 -7.14
N LEU A 217 -12.32 1.66 -8.43
CA LEU A 217 -13.14 2.69 -9.05
C LEU A 217 -14.64 2.36 -9.02
N ALA A 218 -15.01 1.09 -9.22
CA ALA A 218 -16.39 0.64 -9.10
C ALA A 218 -16.94 0.84 -7.69
N VAL A 219 -16.16 0.49 -6.67
CA VAL A 219 -16.53 0.66 -5.26
C VAL A 219 -16.65 2.15 -4.92
N LEU A 220 -15.72 2.99 -5.36
CA LEU A 220 -15.80 4.44 -5.15
C LEU A 220 -17.03 5.06 -5.82
N ALA A 221 -17.33 4.64 -7.05
CA ALA A 221 -18.52 5.11 -7.75
C ALA A 221 -19.82 4.67 -7.04
N LEU A 222 -19.88 3.41 -6.58
CA LEU A 222 -21.01 2.93 -5.77
C LEU A 222 -21.16 3.76 -4.49
N ALA A 223 -20.06 4.07 -3.80
CA ALA A 223 -20.09 4.91 -2.61
C ALA A 223 -20.62 6.33 -2.89
N VAL A 224 -20.29 6.92 -4.05
CA VAL A 224 -20.83 8.22 -4.51
C VAL A 224 -22.33 8.13 -4.80
N ILE A 225 -22.78 7.04 -5.42
CA ILE A 225 -24.21 6.81 -5.70
C ILE A 225 -25.00 6.70 -4.39
N LEU A 226 -24.52 5.88 -3.46
CA LEU A 226 -25.18 5.65 -2.17
C LEU A 226 -25.22 6.92 -1.30
N GLN A 227 -24.22 7.80 -1.41
CA GLN A 227 -24.18 9.06 -0.66
C GLN A 227 -25.04 10.18 -1.27
N ARG A 228 -25.80 9.91 -2.35
CA ARG A 228 -26.69 10.89 -3.05
C ARG A 228 -26.00 12.22 -3.38
N THR A 229 -24.70 12.18 -3.62
CA THR A 229 -23.89 13.34 -4.00
C THR A 229 -24.34 13.89 -5.37
N LYS A 230 -24.46 15.22 -5.51
CA LYS A 230 -25.11 15.92 -6.66
C LYS A 230 -24.67 15.35 -8.02
N GLY A 231 -25.58 15.30 -9.00
CA GLY A 231 -25.44 14.59 -10.29
C GLY A 231 -24.16 14.80 -11.12
N LYS A 232 -23.38 15.88 -10.90
CA LYS A 232 -22.06 16.06 -11.53
C LYS A 232 -21.00 15.07 -11.02
N GLN A 233 -21.11 14.61 -9.77
CA GLN A 233 -20.19 13.63 -9.16
C GLN A 233 -20.51 12.19 -9.60
N LEU A 234 -21.79 11.91 -9.88
CA LEU A 234 -22.23 10.66 -10.51
C LEU A 234 -21.67 10.51 -11.94
N LEU A 235 -21.71 11.59 -12.73
CA LEU A 235 -21.12 11.61 -14.07
C LEU A 235 -19.60 11.41 -14.05
N ALA A 236 -18.91 12.01 -13.08
CA ALA A 236 -17.47 11.79 -12.89
C ALA A 236 -17.16 10.33 -12.51
N GLY A 237 -17.93 9.73 -11.60
CA GLY A 237 -17.78 8.31 -11.23
C GLY A 237 -18.06 7.36 -12.39
N ALA A 238 -19.11 7.62 -13.18
CA ALA A 238 -19.46 6.85 -14.36
C ALA A 238 -18.41 6.98 -15.48
N ALA A 239 -17.88 8.18 -15.72
CA ALA A 239 -16.83 8.41 -16.71
C ALA A 239 -15.54 7.67 -16.34
N VAL A 240 -15.17 7.67 -15.06
CA VAL A 240 -13.98 6.97 -14.55
C VAL A 240 -14.15 5.45 -14.64
N LEU A 241 -15.33 4.92 -14.30
CA LEU A 241 -15.67 3.50 -14.50
C LEU A 241 -15.60 3.07 -15.97
N LEU A 242 -16.13 3.90 -16.85
CA LEU A 242 -16.16 3.63 -18.29
C LEU A 242 -14.74 3.68 -18.88
N LEU A 243 -13.90 4.62 -18.43
CA LEU A 243 -12.47 4.65 -18.77
C LEU A 243 -11.73 3.41 -18.28
N ALA A 244 -11.98 2.96 -17.06
CA ALA A 244 -11.38 1.74 -16.52
C ALA A 244 -11.78 0.51 -17.34
N LEU A 245 -13.07 0.36 -17.67
CA LEU A 245 -13.58 -0.74 -18.49
C LEU A 245 -13.00 -0.73 -19.91
N LEU A 246 -12.87 0.45 -20.53
CA LEU A 246 -12.25 0.60 -21.86
C LEU A 246 -10.75 0.30 -21.84
N MET A 247 -10.03 0.63 -20.77
CA MET A 247 -8.60 0.32 -20.66
C MET A 247 -8.35 -1.17 -20.37
N VAL A 248 -9.19 -1.81 -19.55
CA VAL A 248 -9.15 -3.26 -19.31
C VAL A 248 -9.44 -4.03 -20.61
N SER A 249 -10.43 -3.60 -21.39
CA SER A 249 -10.74 -4.24 -22.67
C SER A 249 -9.63 -4.04 -23.70
N TRP A 250 -9.01 -2.85 -23.76
CA TRP A 250 -7.90 -2.60 -24.69
C TRP A 250 -6.66 -3.46 -24.40
N LEU A 251 -6.26 -3.60 -23.12
CA LEU A 251 -5.10 -4.41 -22.73
C LEU A 251 -5.38 -5.92 -22.78
N GLY A 252 -6.62 -6.34 -22.55
CA GLY A 252 -7.05 -7.74 -22.68
C GLY A 252 -7.05 -8.22 -24.14
N VAL A 253 -7.51 -7.38 -25.07
CA VAL A 253 -7.64 -7.74 -26.50
C VAL A 253 -6.27 -7.95 -27.16
N GLY A 254 -5.26 -7.13 -26.85
CA GLY A 254 -3.92 -7.27 -27.45
C GLY A 254 -3.24 -8.61 -27.11
N GLN A 255 -3.43 -9.13 -25.90
CA GLN A 255 -2.84 -10.41 -25.48
C GLN A 255 -3.65 -11.63 -25.93
N ILE A 256 -4.98 -11.49 -26.03
CA ILE A 256 -5.84 -12.53 -26.60
C ILE A 256 -5.47 -12.74 -28.08
N LEU A 257 -5.30 -11.65 -28.84
CA LEU A 257 -4.89 -11.72 -30.24
C LEU A 257 -3.46 -12.29 -30.40
N GLN A 258 -2.53 -12.02 -29.49
CA GLN A 258 -1.20 -12.65 -29.50
C GLN A 258 -1.21 -14.15 -29.16
N ARG A 259 -2.16 -14.62 -28.34
CA ARG A 259 -2.33 -16.06 -28.03
C ARG A 259 -3.02 -16.85 -29.14
N PHE A 260 -3.78 -16.20 -30.01
CA PHE A 260 -4.43 -16.81 -31.17
C PHE A 260 -3.61 -16.67 -32.47
N SER A 261 -2.49 -15.93 -32.44
CA SER A 261 -1.56 -15.78 -33.57
C SER A 261 -0.24 -16.54 -33.41
N SER A 262 -0.13 -17.37 -32.35
CA SER A 262 0.94 -18.36 -32.15
C SER A 262 0.43 -19.77 -32.39
#